data_AF-A0A2S5GXI5-F1
#
_entry.id   AF-A0A2S5GXI5-F1
#
_cell.length_a   1.000
_cell.length_b   1.000
_cell.length_c   1.000
_cell.angle_alpha   90.00
_cell.angle_beta   90.00
_cell.angle_gamma   90.00
#
_symmetry.space_group_name_H-M   'P 1'
#
loop_
_entity.id
_entity.type
_entity.pdbx_description
1 polymer ?
#
loop_
_entity_poly.entity_id
_entity_poly.type
_entity_poly.pdbx_seq_one_letter_code
_entity_poly.pdbx_strand_id
1 'polypeptide(L)'
;MKLLFTLGLATLWTSAQAASFDCNKAAGITERLICSDVETSALDGKLQGAYETALAATDAYGKKELAKEQRNWIKYARDICQDSACLQQAYTTRIAMLARNEEHIANGEVYSDCELPGNQTVSGECVNVVSIRDPNSHVESFNQSLAHQKQNGRIIGCSRLIDLPVGAAGSNHSFGGSCVLQEGTQRKNVRICNDDMFGHFQVEPSTPQDASDKRLVDFIYAQCYGG
;
A
#
# COMPACT_ATOMS: atom_id res chain seq x y z
N MET A 1 -24.00 -54.21 39.76
CA MET A 1 -22.68 -53.53 39.71
C MET A 1 -22.67 -52.67 38.46
N LYS A 2 -22.69 -51.34 38.62
CA LYS A 2 -22.75 -50.31 37.56
C LYS A 2 -21.39 -50.20 36.88
N LEU A 3 -21.35 -50.07 35.56
CA LEU A 3 -20.28 -49.40 34.82
C LEU A 3 -20.87 -48.75 33.56
N LEU A 4 -21.25 -47.49 33.68
CA LEU A 4 -21.53 -46.62 32.54
C LEU A 4 -20.20 -45.96 32.13
N PHE A 5 -19.67 -46.33 30.98
CA PHE A 5 -18.51 -45.71 30.36
C PHE A 5 -18.96 -44.42 29.66
N THR A 6 -18.83 -43.28 30.35
CA THR A 6 -18.94 -41.96 29.72
C THR A 6 -17.63 -41.66 29.00
N LEU A 7 -17.65 -41.78 27.67
CA LEU A 7 -16.57 -41.36 26.79
C LEU A 7 -16.55 -39.82 26.76
N GLY A 8 -15.67 -39.23 27.57
CA GLY A 8 -15.45 -37.78 27.61
C GLY A 8 -14.80 -37.30 26.31
N LEU A 9 -15.55 -36.58 25.50
CA LEU A 9 -15.04 -35.91 24.30
C LEU A 9 -14.22 -34.69 24.74
N ALA A 10 -12.90 -34.85 24.87
CA ALA A 10 -11.99 -33.76 25.13
C ALA A 10 -11.90 -32.87 23.89
N THR A 11 -12.61 -31.73 23.89
CA THR A 11 -12.42 -30.67 22.90
C THR A 11 -11.03 -30.08 23.08
N LEU A 12 -10.13 -30.40 22.15
CA LEU A 12 -8.82 -29.76 22.04
C LEU A 12 -9.05 -28.28 21.70
N TRP A 13 -8.85 -27.39 22.66
CA TRP A 13 -8.72 -25.97 22.40
C TRP A 13 -7.39 -25.76 21.68
N THR A 14 -7.44 -25.61 20.36
CA THR A 14 -6.29 -25.17 19.56
C THR A 14 -6.08 -23.69 19.80
N SER A 15 -5.30 -23.35 20.83
CA SER A 15 -4.75 -22.01 20.99
C SER A 15 -3.63 -21.80 19.98
N ALA A 16 -3.96 -21.67 18.70
CA ALA A 16 -3.03 -21.16 17.69
C ALA A 16 -2.94 -19.64 17.85
N GLN A 17 -2.33 -19.17 18.94
CA GLN A 17 -2.14 -17.74 19.16
C GLN A 17 -0.81 -17.32 18.57
N ALA A 18 -0.84 -16.65 17.43
CA ALA A 18 0.22 -15.72 17.06
C ALA A 18 -0.34 -14.42 16.44
N ALA A 19 -1.61 -14.08 16.69
CA ALA A 19 -2.09 -12.73 16.42
C ALA A 19 -1.45 -11.76 17.43
N SER A 20 -1.06 -10.59 16.95
CA SER A 20 -0.51 -9.48 17.74
C SER A 20 -1.53 -8.84 18.70
N PHE A 21 -2.78 -9.32 18.68
CA PHE A 21 -3.89 -8.84 19.48
C PHE A 21 -4.76 -9.99 20.02
N ASP A 22 -5.61 -9.70 21.00
CA ASP A 22 -6.53 -10.66 21.60
C ASP A 22 -7.69 -10.97 20.64
N CYS A 23 -7.69 -12.17 20.05
CA CYS A 23 -8.74 -12.61 19.14
C CYS A 23 -10.16 -12.62 19.75
N ASN A 24 -10.29 -12.68 21.08
CA ASN A 24 -11.60 -12.56 21.73
C ASN A 24 -12.15 -11.12 21.69
N LYS A 25 -11.30 -10.15 21.36
CA LYS A 25 -11.64 -8.72 21.23
C LYS A 25 -11.67 -8.26 19.77
N ALA A 26 -11.58 -9.16 18.81
CA ALA A 26 -11.67 -8.84 17.39
C ALA A 26 -13.02 -8.17 17.08
N ALA A 27 -12.97 -6.90 16.66
CA ALA A 27 -14.14 -6.09 16.34
C ALA A 27 -14.37 -5.99 14.82
N GLY A 28 -13.29 -6.00 14.03
CA GLY A 28 -13.33 -5.84 12.58
C GLY A 28 -13.62 -7.14 11.81
N ILE A 29 -14.00 -7.02 10.53
CA ILE A 29 -14.02 -8.16 9.60
C ILE A 29 -12.59 -8.70 9.42
N THR A 30 -11.62 -7.81 9.18
CA THR A 30 -10.21 -8.15 8.99
C THR A 30 -9.62 -8.84 10.22
N GLU A 31 -9.88 -8.34 11.43
CA GLU A 31 -9.39 -8.96 12.67
C GLU A 31 -9.96 -10.36 12.87
N ARG A 32 -11.26 -10.55 12.60
CA ARG A 32 -11.88 -11.88 12.67
C ARG A 32 -11.28 -12.84 11.63
N LEU A 33 -10.99 -12.34 10.43
CA LEU A 33 -10.34 -13.11 9.39
C LEU A 33 -8.92 -13.55 9.81
N ILE A 34 -8.11 -12.63 10.34
CA ILE A 34 -6.79 -12.92 10.92
C ILE A 34 -6.90 -14.02 11.99
N CYS A 35 -7.89 -13.91 12.89
CA CYS A 35 -8.07 -14.87 13.97
C CYS A 35 -8.59 -16.24 13.53
N SER A 36 -9.32 -16.30 12.41
CA SER A 36 -9.89 -17.54 11.87
C SER A 36 -8.90 -18.36 11.03
N ASP A 37 -7.80 -17.76 10.60
CA ASP A 37 -6.82 -18.38 9.71
C ASP A 37 -5.45 -18.47 10.40
N VAL A 38 -4.98 -19.70 10.67
CA VAL A 38 -3.75 -19.96 11.43
C VAL A 38 -2.52 -19.35 10.76
N GLU A 39 -2.44 -19.41 9.43
CA GLU A 39 -1.32 -18.86 8.67
C GLU A 39 -1.30 -17.33 8.72
N THR A 40 -2.45 -16.70 8.51
CA THR A 40 -2.60 -15.24 8.62
C THR A 40 -2.33 -14.74 10.04
N SER A 41 -2.81 -15.47 11.05
CA SER A 41 -2.48 -15.18 12.45
C SER A 41 -0.97 -15.22 12.68
N ALA A 42 -0.27 -16.27 12.21
CA ALA A 42 1.18 -16.37 12.34
C ALA A 42 1.94 -15.24 11.61
N LEU A 43 1.44 -14.80 10.45
CA LEU A 43 2.00 -13.66 9.73
C LEU A 43 1.81 -12.33 10.49
N ASP A 44 0.70 -12.16 11.19
CA ASP A 44 0.45 -10.98 12.02
C ASP A 44 1.46 -10.84 13.16
N GLY A 45 1.73 -11.92 13.90
CA GLY A 45 2.78 -11.94 14.92
C GLY A 45 4.19 -11.74 14.35
N LYS A 46 4.49 -12.33 13.18
CA LYS A 46 5.78 -12.09 12.49
C LYS A 46 5.95 -10.63 12.10
N LEU A 47 4.88 -9.98 11.62
CA LEU A 47 4.91 -8.57 11.28
C LEU A 47 5.18 -7.71 12.51
N GLN A 48 4.58 -8.03 13.66
CA GLN A 48 4.85 -7.31 14.90
C GLN A 48 6.34 -7.35 15.26
N GLY A 49 6.95 -8.53 15.27
CA GLY A 49 8.39 -8.66 15.55
C GLY A 49 9.29 -7.96 14.52
N ALA A 50 8.93 -8.04 13.23
CA ALA A 50 9.65 -7.33 12.16
C ALA A 50 9.57 -5.81 12.34
N TYR A 51 8.40 -5.29 12.73
CA TYR A 51 8.19 -3.86 12.97
C TYR A 51 8.98 -3.36 14.19
N GLU A 52 9.01 -4.12 15.28
CA GLU A 52 9.83 -3.81 16.46
C GLU A 52 11.33 -3.78 16.14
N THR A 53 11.79 -4.76 15.35
CA THR A 53 13.19 -4.83 14.90
C THR A 53 13.55 -3.65 14.00
N ALA A 54 12.69 -3.32 13.04
CA ALA A 54 12.89 -2.17 12.16
C ALA A 54 12.94 -0.86 12.97
N LEU A 55 12.01 -0.65 13.91
CA LEU A 55 12.04 0.52 14.79
C LEU A 55 13.33 0.62 15.61
N ALA A 56 13.92 -0.50 16.05
CA ALA A 56 15.17 -0.49 16.81
C ALA A 56 16.37 -0.08 15.94
N ALA A 57 16.37 -0.46 14.65
CA ALA A 57 17.42 -0.12 13.69
C ALA A 57 17.35 1.33 13.17
N THR A 58 16.15 1.92 13.16
CA THR A 58 15.89 3.23 12.57
C THR A 58 16.27 4.41 13.49
N ASP A 59 16.74 5.50 12.90
CA ASP A 59 17.02 6.76 13.59
C ASP A 59 15.75 7.43 14.18
N ALA A 60 15.92 8.53 14.92
CA ALA A 60 14.81 9.21 15.60
C ALA A 60 13.77 9.85 14.64
N TYR A 61 14.21 10.29 13.46
CA TYR A 61 13.34 10.87 12.45
C TYR A 61 12.57 9.76 11.72
N GLY A 62 13.29 8.74 11.24
CA GLY A 62 12.74 7.58 10.56
C GLY A 62 11.77 6.79 11.42
N LYS A 63 11.92 6.76 12.76
CA LYS A 63 10.92 6.14 13.65
C LYS A 63 9.52 6.75 13.50
N LYS A 64 9.44 8.08 13.32
CA LYS A 64 8.15 8.77 13.12
C LYS A 64 7.55 8.43 11.76
N GLU A 65 8.37 8.42 10.72
CA GLU A 65 7.94 8.06 9.37
C GLU A 65 7.52 6.59 9.31
N LEU A 66 8.33 5.66 9.82
CA LEU A 66 7.99 4.23 9.86
C LEU A 66 6.67 3.96 10.61
N ALA A 67 6.42 4.66 11.71
CA ALA A 67 5.15 4.58 12.43
C ALA A 67 3.97 5.13 11.62
N LYS A 68 4.18 6.18 10.82
CA LYS A 68 3.18 6.71 9.89
C LYS A 68 2.89 5.71 8.78
N GLU A 69 3.93 5.15 8.15
CA GLU A 69 3.79 4.11 7.13
C GLU A 69 3.03 2.90 7.67
N GLN A 70 3.30 2.49 8.91
CA GLN A 70 2.63 1.34 9.52
C GLN A 70 1.13 1.60 9.72
N ARG A 71 0.74 2.81 10.14
CA ARG A 71 -0.67 3.20 10.25
C ARG A 71 -1.36 3.24 8.88
N ASN A 72 -0.68 3.78 7.87
CA ASN A 72 -1.19 3.80 6.51
C ASN A 72 -1.36 2.38 5.95
N TRP A 73 -0.37 1.50 6.15
CA TRP A 73 -0.44 0.10 5.75
C TRP A 73 -1.62 -0.63 6.42
N ILE A 74 -1.84 -0.43 7.73
CA ILE A 74 -3.01 -0.98 8.43
C ILE A 74 -4.31 -0.54 7.73
N LYS A 75 -4.47 0.77 7.51
CA LYS A 75 -5.71 1.36 7.01
C LYS A 75 -5.99 1.03 5.53
N TYR A 76 -4.94 1.05 4.70
CA TYR A 76 -5.07 1.10 3.24
C TYR A 76 -4.53 -0.13 2.51
N ALA A 77 -3.86 -1.06 3.22
CA ALA A 77 -3.43 -2.33 2.64
C ALA A 77 -4.03 -3.53 3.40
N ARG A 78 -3.93 -3.56 4.73
CA ARG A 78 -4.45 -4.66 5.57
C ARG A 78 -5.97 -4.65 5.66
N ASP A 79 -6.54 -3.53 6.11
CA ASP A 79 -7.98 -3.44 6.44
C ASP A 79 -8.89 -3.39 5.21
N ILE A 80 -8.31 -3.26 4.01
CA ILE A 80 -9.08 -3.39 2.78
C ILE A 80 -9.23 -4.83 2.30
N CYS A 81 -8.46 -5.80 2.82
CA CYS A 81 -8.53 -7.17 2.35
C CYS A 81 -9.90 -7.83 2.58
N GLN A 82 -10.31 -8.67 1.64
CA GLN A 82 -11.62 -9.36 1.66
C GLN A 82 -11.51 -10.85 1.98
N ASP A 83 -10.30 -11.42 1.93
CA ASP A 83 -10.00 -12.82 2.17
C ASP A 83 -8.58 -13.02 2.71
N SER A 84 -8.29 -14.25 3.19
CA SER A 84 -7.00 -14.58 3.79
C SER A 84 -5.86 -14.47 2.77
N ALA A 85 -6.10 -14.77 1.48
CA ALA A 85 -5.07 -14.68 0.44
C ALA A 85 -4.56 -13.24 0.27
N CYS A 86 -5.47 -12.26 0.25
CA CYS A 86 -5.12 -10.84 0.25
C CYS A 86 -4.30 -10.47 1.49
N LEU A 87 -4.73 -10.91 2.68
CA LEU A 87 -4.01 -10.64 3.93
C LEU A 87 -2.61 -11.22 3.91
N GLN A 88 -2.47 -12.49 3.54
CA GLN A 88 -1.17 -13.16 3.45
C GLN A 88 -0.21 -12.43 2.50
N GLN A 89 -0.70 -11.96 1.35
CA GLN A 89 0.10 -11.15 0.44
C GLN A 89 0.48 -9.79 1.05
N ALA A 90 -0.46 -9.10 1.72
CA ALA A 90 -0.20 -7.82 2.36
C ALA A 90 0.84 -7.94 3.49
N TYR A 91 0.73 -8.99 4.31
CA TYR A 91 1.67 -9.29 5.39
C TYR A 91 3.05 -9.65 4.86
N THR A 92 3.15 -10.59 3.92
CA THR A 92 4.46 -11.02 3.38
C THR A 92 5.20 -9.86 2.72
N THR A 93 4.49 -9.03 1.96
CA THR A 93 5.05 -7.80 1.35
C THR A 93 5.57 -6.84 2.41
N ARG A 94 4.78 -6.57 3.45
CA ARG A 94 5.19 -5.63 4.52
C ARG A 94 6.33 -6.17 5.38
N ILE A 95 6.31 -7.46 5.71
CA ILE A 95 7.40 -8.12 6.44
C ILE A 95 8.71 -8.02 5.66
N ALA A 96 8.69 -8.33 4.36
CA ALA A 96 9.88 -8.21 3.51
C ALA A 96 10.41 -6.77 3.47
N MET A 97 9.52 -5.78 3.48
CA MET A 97 9.88 -4.36 3.53
C MET A 97 10.54 -3.97 4.86
N LEU A 98 9.95 -4.41 5.99
CA LEU A 98 10.45 -4.13 7.34
C LEU A 98 11.78 -4.84 7.62
N ALA A 99 11.95 -6.06 7.11
CA ALA A 99 13.16 -6.87 7.29
C ALA A 99 14.42 -6.26 6.69
N ARG A 100 14.30 -5.22 5.87
CA ARG A 100 15.46 -4.43 5.39
C ARG A 100 16.14 -3.65 6.52
N ASN A 101 15.44 -3.40 7.64
CA ASN A 101 15.97 -2.74 8.83
C ASN A 101 16.75 -1.44 8.52
N GLU A 102 16.18 -0.61 7.65
CA GLU A 102 16.82 0.62 7.20
C GLU A 102 16.99 1.60 8.35
N GLU A 103 18.22 2.12 8.49
CA GLU A 103 18.53 3.16 9.47
C GLU A 103 17.80 4.47 9.15
N HIS A 104 17.72 4.81 7.87
CA HIS A 104 17.08 6.02 7.35
C HIS A 104 15.87 5.63 6.50
N ILE A 105 14.68 6.07 6.90
CA ILE A 105 13.44 5.80 6.16
C ILE A 105 13.30 6.87 5.08
N ALA A 106 13.54 6.47 3.83
CA ALA A 106 13.49 7.34 2.66
C ALA A 106 12.74 6.68 1.50
N ASN A 107 12.33 7.52 0.54
CA ASN A 107 11.85 7.06 -0.76
C ASN A 107 12.98 6.42 -1.56
N GLY A 108 12.63 5.68 -2.61
CA GLY A 108 13.60 5.04 -3.49
C GLY A 108 14.48 6.05 -4.22
N GLU A 109 15.62 5.57 -4.73
CA GLU A 109 16.53 6.38 -5.52
C GLU A 109 15.82 6.98 -6.74
N VAL A 110 16.21 8.22 -7.07
CA VAL A 110 15.73 8.91 -8.26
C VAL A 110 16.38 8.24 -9.48
N TYR A 111 15.57 7.75 -10.41
CA TYR A 111 16.03 7.32 -11.73
C TYR A 111 15.36 8.15 -12.82
N SER A 112 15.90 8.14 -14.03
CA SER A 112 15.28 8.81 -15.17
C SER A 112 14.65 7.79 -16.11
N ASP A 113 13.40 8.00 -16.51
CA ASP A 113 12.78 7.25 -17.61
C ASP A 113 12.99 8.05 -18.90
N CYS A 114 13.79 7.49 -19.81
CA CYS A 114 14.24 8.15 -21.03
C CYS A 114 13.89 7.27 -22.22
N GLU A 115 12.64 7.32 -22.69
CA GLU A 115 12.27 6.77 -24.00
C GLU A 115 11.71 7.87 -24.91
N LEU A 116 12.37 8.07 -26.04
CA LEU A 116 11.99 8.95 -27.14
C LEU A 116 10.96 8.27 -28.05
N PRO A 117 9.79 8.87 -28.34
CA PRO A 117 8.94 8.39 -29.44
C PRO A 117 9.53 8.79 -30.80
N GLY A 118 9.93 7.80 -31.61
CA GLY A 118 10.29 7.99 -33.02
C GLY A 118 11.76 8.31 -33.30
N ASN A 119 12.17 8.11 -34.57
CA ASN A 119 13.53 8.34 -35.06
C ASN A 119 13.85 9.85 -35.17
N GLN A 120 14.04 10.51 -34.04
CA GLN A 120 14.48 11.91 -33.99
C GLN A 120 15.74 12.06 -33.14
N THR A 121 16.75 12.62 -33.80
CA THR A 121 17.99 13.14 -33.24
C THR A 121 17.73 14.41 -32.41
N VAL A 122 18.32 14.43 -31.19
CA VAL A 122 18.45 15.55 -30.23
C VAL A 122 17.24 15.78 -29.30
N SER A 123 17.45 15.55 -27.99
CA SER A 123 16.58 15.88 -26.83
C SER A 123 15.30 15.06 -26.65
N GLY A 124 15.41 13.87 -26.05
CA GLY A 124 14.25 13.26 -25.39
C GLY A 124 13.96 13.92 -24.06
N GLU A 125 12.69 14.20 -23.81
CA GLU A 125 12.25 14.72 -22.52
C GLU A 125 12.27 13.57 -21.51
N CYS A 126 13.42 13.39 -20.87
CA CYS A 126 13.57 12.46 -19.77
C CYS A 126 12.79 12.99 -18.56
N VAL A 127 12.07 12.10 -17.89
CA VAL A 127 11.41 12.42 -16.63
C VAL A 127 12.15 11.76 -15.48
N ASN A 128 12.38 12.52 -14.41
CA ASN A 128 12.85 11.95 -13.17
C ASN A 128 11.68 11.22 -12.50
N VAL A 129 11.96 10.04 -11.95
CA VAL A 129 10.99 9.19 -11.30
C VAL A 129 11.52 8.80 -9.93
N VAL A 130 10.72 9.04 -8.91
CA VAL A 130 11.00 8.65 -7.53
C VAL A 130 9.98 7.63 -7.09
N SER A 131 10.46 6.47 -6.67
CA SER A 131 9.60 5.43 -6.10
C SER A 131 9.22 5.78 -4.66
N ILE A 132 7.94 6.00 -4.37
CA ILE A 132 7.51 6.31 -3.01
C ILE A 132 7.43 5.02 -2.19
N ARG A 133 8.07 5.03 -1.01
CA ARG A 133 8.17 3.86 -0.14
C ARG A 133 6.84 3.42 0.43
N ASP A 134 6.03 4.37 0.90
CA ASP A 134 4.66 4.14 1.32
C ASP A 134 3.69 4.48 0.19
N PRO A 135 3.21 3.47 -0.57
CA PRO A 135 2.30 3.71 -1.68
C PRO A 135 0.97 4.32 -1.25
N ASN A 136 0.62 4.21 0.03
CA ASN A 136 -0.64 4.73 0.57
C ASN A 136 -0.54 6.16 1.11
N SER A 137 0.64 6.77 1.09
CA SER A 137 0.88 8.11 1.62
C SER A 137 0.03 9.20 0.95
N HIS A 138 -0.37 9.00 -0.31
CA HIS A 138 -1.16 9.96 -1.10
C HIS A 138 -2.65 9.61 -1.24
N VAL A 139 -3.12 8.53 -0.62
CA VAL A 139 -4.54 8.12 -0.71
C VAL A 139 -5.49 9.24 -0.27
N GLU A 140 -5.11 10.03 0.73
CA GLU A 140 -5.94 11.15 1.19
C GLU A 140 -5.96 12.32 0.19
N SER A 141 -4.82 12.65 -0.43
CA SER A 141 -4.74 13.67 -1.49
C SER A 141 -5.60 13.28 -2.70
N PHE A 142 -5.46 12.04 -3.19
CA PHE A 142 -6.29 11.53 -4.28
C PHE A 142 -7.78 11.60 -3.98
N ASN A 143 -8.18 11.27 -2.75
CA ASN A 143 -9.58 11.35 -2.33
C ASN A 143 -10.09 12.80 -2.23
N GLN A 144 -9.23 13.75 -1.89
CA GLN A 144 -9.58 15.18 -1.95
C GLN A 144 -9.81 15.58 -3.41
N SER A 145 -8.92 15.22 -4.33
CA SER A 145 -9.07 15.53 -5.76
C SER A 145 -10.33 14.89 -6.38
N LEU A 146 -10.66 13.63 -6.03
CA LEU A 146 -11.93 12.99 -6.42
C LEU A 146 -13.14 13.83 -5.97
N ALA A 147 -13.14 14.28 -4.72
CA ALA A 147 -14.23 15.09 -4.17
C ALA A 147 -14.32 16.46 -4.85
N HIS A 148 -13.19 17.13 -5.08
CA HIS A 148 -13.12 18.41 -5.78
C HIS A 148 -13.66 18.31 -7.21
N GLN A 149 -13.33 17.23 -7.92
CA GLN A 149 -13.78 16.95 -9.28
C GLN A 149 -15.16 16.28 -9.35
N LYS A 150 -15.84 16.12 -8.19
CA LYS A 150 -17.16 15.49 -8.07
C LYS A 150 -17.23 14.09 -8.70
N GLN A 151 -16.11 13.36 -8.66
CA GLN A 151 -16.05 11.99 -9.11
C GLN A 151 -16.58 11.05 -8.02
N ASN A 152 -17.21 9.95 -8.44
CA ASN A 152 -17.79 8.98 -7.52
C ASN A 152 -16.73 8.05 -6.92
N GLY A 153 -17.04 7.51 -5.75
CA GLY A 153 -16.21 6.51 -5.09
C GLY A 153 -15.11 7.09 -4.22
N ARG A 154 -14.21 6.20 -3.79
CA ARG A 154 -13.09 6.52 -2.89
C ARG A 154 -11.91 5.62 -3.20
N ILE A 155 -10.71 6.17 -3.27
CA ILE A 155 -9.48 5.38 -3.24
C ILE A 155 -9.34 4.77 -1.86
N ILE A 156 -9.30 3.43 -1.80
CA ILE A 156 -9.20 2.68 -0.55
C ILE A 156 -7.78 2.15 -0.29
N GLY A 157 -6.92 2.14 -1.30
CA GLY A 157 -5.53 1.73 -1.16
C GLY A 157 -4.78 1.77 -2.48
N CYS A 158 -3.45 1.80 -2.40
CA CYS A 158 -2.55 1.80 -3.54
C CYS A 158 -1.44 0.75 -3.33
N SER A 159 -1.09 0.05 -4.40
CA SER A 159 0.02 -0.91 -4.42
C SER A 159 1.32 -0.27 -4.91
N ARG A 160 1.21 0.84 -5.66
CA ARG A 160 2.34 1.57 -6.22
C ARG A 160 2.06 3.07 -6.18
N LEU A 161 3.10 3.84 -5.92
CA LEU A 161 3.09 5.30 -6.00
C LEU A 161 4.47 5.77 -6.47
N ILE A 162 4.48 6.69 -7.42
CA ILE A 162 5.67 7.35 -7.93
C ILE A 162 5.45 8.87 -7.96
N ASP A 163 6.55 9.59 -7.82
CA ASP A 163 6.62 11.04 -7.93
C ASP A 163 7.48 11.40 -9.15
N LEU A 164 6.94 12.28 -9.99
CA LEU A 164 7.65 12.93 -11.08
C LEU A 164 7.93 14.38 -10.68
N PRO A 165 9.10 14.68 -10.10
CA PRO A 165 9.47 16.04 -9.70
C PRO A 165 9.84 16.91 -10.90
N VAL A 166 9.32 18.15 -10.94
CA VAL A 166 9.60 19.13 -12.01
C VAL A 166 10.60 20.20 -11.55
N GLY A 167 11.92 19.99 -11.69
CA GLY A 167 12.92 21.03 -11.40
C GLY A 167 13.69 20.83 -10.09
N ALA A 168 13.87 21.90 -9.31
CA ALA A 168 14.67 21.88 -8.07
C ALA A 168 13.86 21.36 -6.86
N ALA A 169 14.53 20.99 -5.76
CA ALA A 169 13.88 20.53 -4.53
C ALA A 169 12.79 21.52 -4.05
N GLY A 170 11.53 21.06 -3.98
CA GLY A 170 10.36 21.86 -3.59
C GLY A 170 9.56 22.49 -4.75
N SER A 171 9.79 22.04 -5.98
CA SER A 171 9.05 22.43 -7.18
C SER A 171 7.70 21.70 -7.33
N ASN A 172 7.01 21.83 -8.47
CA ASN A 172 5.82 21.02 -8.74
C ASN A 172 6.18 19.53 -8.68
N HIS A 173 5.34 18.76 -7.99
CA HIS A 173 5.43 17.30 -7.91
C HIS A 173 4.13 16.73 -8.47
N SER A 174 4.27 15.85 -9.46
CA SER A 174 3.13 15.12 -10.00
C SER A 174 3.20 13.69 -9.48
N PHE A 175 2.25 13.34 -8.63
CA PHE A 175 2.16 12.01 -8.05
C PHE A 175 1.23 11.14 -8.88
N GLY A 176 1.60 9.87 -9.05
CA GLY A 176 0.66 8.90 -9.59
C GLY A 176 0.82 7.52 -9.01
N GLY A 177 -0.30 6.82 -8.92
CA GLY A 177 -0.38 5.53 -8.26
C GLY A 177 -1.21 4.51 -9.04
N SER A 178 -0.92 3.25 -8.75
CA SER A 178 -1.80 2.12 -9.08
C SER A 178 -2.63 1.80 -7.84
N CYS A 179 -3.93 2.05 -7.93
CA CYS A 179 -4.81 2.10 -6.77
C CYS A 179 -6.10 1.33 -6.98
N VAL A 180 -6.84 1.11 -5.89
CA VAL A 180 -8.17 0.52 -5.89
C VAL A 180 -9.19 1.61 -5.60
N LEU A 181 -10.07 1.88 -6.56
CA LEU A 181 -11.25 2.73 -6.42
C LEU A 181 -12.44 1.87 -5.97
N GLN A 182 -13.09 2.27 -4.88
CA GLN A 182 -14.32 1.65 -4.40
C GLN A 182 -15.52 2.54 -4.71
N GLU A 183 -16.49 2.00 -5.45
CA GLU A 183 -17.77 2.64 -5.78
C GLU A 183 -18.92 1.76 -5.26
N GLY A 184 -19.50 2.13 -4.13
CA GLY A 184 -20.44 1.26 -3.42
C GLY A 184 -19.75 -0.05 -2.98
N THR A 185 -20.21 -1.18 -3.51
CA THR A 185 -19.60 -2.50 -3.28
C THR A 185 -18.59 -2.91 -4.35
N GLN A 186 -18.54 -2.19 -5.48
CA GLN A 186 -17.61 -2.50 -6.57
C GLN A 186 -16.22 -1.95 -6.24
N ARG A 187 -15.19 -2.76 -6.53
CA ARG A 187 -13.79 -2.36 -6.45
C ARG A 187 -13.15 -2.51 -7.81
N LYS A 188 -12.47 -1.46 -8.27
CA LYS A 188 -11.83 -1.39 -9.58
C LYS A 188 -10.38 -0.99 -9.40
N ASN A 189 -9.49 -1.65 -10.12
CA ASN A 189 -8.12 -1.18 -10.26
C ASN A 189 -8.12 0.04 -11.16
N VAL A 190 -7.39 1.08 -10.74
CA VAL A 190 -7.26 2.34 -11.46
C VAL A 190 -5.81 2.79 -11.47
N ARG A 191 -5.43 3.52 -12.53
CA ARG A 191 -4.31 4.45 -12.48
C ARG A 191 -4.86 5.82 -12.13
N ILE A 192 -4.17 6.53 -11.26
CA ILE A 192 -4.59 7.84 -10.76
C ILE A 192 -3.38 8.74 -10.66
N CYS A 193 -3.53 10.01 -11.02
CA CYS A 193 -2.50 11.01 -10.82
C CYS A 193 -3.11 12.32 -10.34
N ASN A 194 -2.32 13.08 -9.61
CA ASN A 194 -2.62 14.46 -9.26
C ASN A 194 -1.34 15.31 -9.29
N ASP A 195 -1.50 16.57 -9.64
CA ASP A 195 -0.50 17.61 -9.45
C ASP A 195 -1.00 18.58 -8.38
N ASP A 196 -0.21 18.74 -7.31
CA ASP A 196 -0.62 19.54 -6.14
C ASP A 196 -0.65 21.05 -6.43
N MET A 197 0.04 21.53 -7.47
CA MET A 197 0.21 22.96 -7.73
C MET A 197 -0.75 23.51 -8.79
N PHE A 198 -1.00 22.77 -9.87
CA PHE A 198 -1.91 23.17 -10.94
C PHE A 198 -3.28 22.51 -10.86
N GLY A 199 -3.44 21.51 -9.98
CA GLY A 199 -4.73 20.83 -9.78
C GLY A 199 -5.12 19.90 -10.92
N HIS A 200 -4.17 19.53 -11.79
CA HIS A 200 -4.36 18.47 -12.76
C HIS A 200 -4.66 17.18 -12.02
N PHE A 201 -5.69 16.47 -12.44
CA PHE A 201 -6.13 15.25 -11.78
C PHE A 201 -6.81 14.34 -12.80
N GLN A 202 -6.36 13.09 -12.86
CA GLN A 202 -6.94 12.11 -13.75
C GLN A 202 -7.02 10.74 -13.08
N VAL A 203 -8.09 10.01 -13.37
CA VAL A 203 -8.26 8.61 -13.00
C VAL A 203 -8.74 7.82 -14.20
N GLU A 204 -8.19 6.63 -14.39
CA GLU A 204 -8.61 5.72 -15.45
C GLU A 204 -8.57 4.26 -14.98
N PRO A 205 -9.44 3.39 -15.52
CA PRO A 205 -9.39 1.96 -15.22
C PRO A 205 -8.04 1.36 -15.59
N SER A 206 -7.58 0.39 -14.79
CA SER A 206 -6.37 -0.37 -15.07
C SER A 206 -6.59 -1.87 -14.86
N THR A 207 -5.79 -2.67 -15.54
CA THR A 207 -5.71 -4.11 -15.35
C THR A 207 -4.43 -4.46 -14.58
N PRO A 208 -4.36 -5.63 -13.92
CA PRO A 208 -3.12 -6.10 -13.29
C PRO A 208 -1.93 -6.16 -14.27
N GLN A 209 -2.19 -6.37 -15.56
CA GLN A 209 -1.19 -6.37 -16.62
C GLN A 209 -0.65 -4.97 -16.96
N ASP A 210 -1.34 -3.91 -16.50
CA ASP A 210 -0.92 -2.51 -16.68
C ASP A 210 0.04 -2.02 -15.58
N ALA A 211 0.41 -2.87 -14.62
CA ALA A 211 1.20 -2.50 -13.44
C ALA A 211 2.69 -2.17 -13.70
N SER A 212 3.12 -2.03 -14.97
CA SER A 212 4.48 -1.60 -15.27
C SER A 212 4.69 -0.14 -14.88
N ASP A 213 5.81 0.17 -14.23
CA ASP A 213 6.17 1.55 -13.87
C ASP A 213 6.15 2.47 -15.10
N LYS A 214 6.61 2.00 -16.26
CA LYS A 214 6.55 2.76 -17.51
C LYS A 214 5.15 3.28 -17.85
N ARG A 215 4.13 2.41 -17.83
CA ARG A 215 2.75 2.81 -18.12
C ARG A 215 2.19 3.81 -17.11
N LEU A 216 2.69 3.79 -15.88
CA LEU A 216 2.30 4.76 -14.86
C LEU A 216 3.02 6.10 -15.09
N VAL A 217 4.31 6.07 -15.41
CA VAL A 217 5.10 7.24 -15.80
C VAL A 217 4.48 7.93 -17.01
N ASP A 218 4.24 7.20 -18.10
CA ASP A 218 3.63 7.72 -19.34
C ASP A 218 2.25 8.38 -19.05
N PHE A 219 1.47 7.79 -18.15
CA PHE A 219 0.16 8.32 -17.74
C PHE A 219 0.28 9.63 -16.95
N ILE A 220 1.15 9.67 -15.93
CA ILE A 220 1.38 10.90 -15.15
C ILE A 220 1.91 12.00 -16.06
N TYR A 221 2.88 11.65 -16.92
CA TYR A 221 3.47 12.58 -17.86
C TYR A 221 2.43 13.24 -18.78
N ALA A 222 1.52 12.43 -19.33
CA ALA A 222 0.52 12.91 -20.26
C ALA A 222 -0.65 13.67 -19.61
N GLN A 223 -0.97 13.40 -18.33
CA GLN A 223 -2.22 13.86 -17.72
C GLN A 223 -2.04 14.84 -16.56
N CYS A 224 -0.90 14.80 -15.87
CA CYS A 224 -0.68 15.55 -14.64
C CYS A 224 0.65 16.32 -14.62
N TYR A 225 1.65 15.89 -15.39
CA TYR A 225 2.97 16.49 -15.40
C TYR A 225 3.05 17.79 -16.18
N GLY A 226 3.90 18.71 -15.73
CA GLY A 226 4.38 19.83 -16.54
C GLY A 226 3.61 21.14 -16.42
N GLY A 227 2.35 21.12 -15.96
CA GLY A 227 1.54 22.34 -15.79
C GLY A 227 1.04 22.92 -17.11
#